data_AF-A0A969C497-F1
#
_entry.id   AF-A0A969C497-F1
#
_cell.length_a   1.000
_cell.length_b   1.000
_cell.length_c   1.000
_cell.angle_alpha   90.00
_cell.angle_beta   90.00
_cell.angle_gamma   90.00
#
_symmetry.space_group_name_H-M   'P 1'
#
loop_
_entity.id
_entity.type
_entity.pdbx_description
1 polymer ?
#
loop_
_entity_poly.entity_id
_entity_poly.type
_entity_poly.pdbx_seq_one_letter_code
_entity_poly.pdbx_strand_id
1 'polypeptide(L)'
;MAGGTSDGAQTDKVLISRQVVGSMKKTEILVNLKEIKKKNDGDVMLQANDIIEVPGPSGGKKLLRDIFRTIIPSVTRFPVPIP
;
A
#
# COMPACT_ATOMS: atom_id res chain seq x y z
N MET A 1 12.77 11.31 1.12
CA MET A 1 12.42 9.86 1.08
C MET A 1 11.13 9.66 1.87
N ALA A 2 10.33 8.64 1.55
CA ALA A 2 9.00 8.43 2.14
C ALA A 2 9.00 7.88 3.59
N GLY A 3 10.17 7.69 4.22
CA GLY A 3 10.27 7.18 5.60
C GLY A 3 10.16 5.66 5.75
N GLY A 4 10.06 4.91 4.65
CA GLY A 4 9.93 3.45 4.65
C GLY A 4 8.55 2.99 4.19
N THR A 5 8.27 1.70 4.33
CA THR A 5 6.98 1.10 3.98
C THR A 5 6.11 0.94 5.22
N SER A 6 4.80 1.13 5.10
CA SER A 6 3.85 0.86 6.18
C SER A 6 3.80 -0.63 6.53
N ASP A 7 3.37 -0.94 7.75
CA ASP A 7 3.10 -2.32 8.16
C ASP A 7 2.06 -3.00 7.27
N GLY A 8 2.37 -4.21 6.83
CA GLY A 8 1.52 -4.99 5.92
C GLY A 8 1.55 -4.55 4.46
N ALA A 9 2.42 -3.61 4.08
CA ALA A 9 2.65 -3.31 2.66
C ALA A 9 3.09 -4.56 1.87
N GLN A 10 2.61 -4.68 0.65
CA GLN A 10 3.00 -5.77 -0.26
C GLN A 10 4.31 -5.43 -0.96
N THR A 11 5.42 -5.58 -0.23
CA THR A 11 6.75 -5.17 -0.70
C THR A 11 7.27 -6.00 -1.88
N ASP A 12 6.61 -7.10 -2.24
CA ASP A 12 6.88 -7.94 -3.40
C ASP A 12 6.17 -7.51 -4.69
N LYS A 13 5.30 -6.50 -4.60
CA LYS A 13 4.47 -6.02 -5.73
C LYS A 13 4.51 -4.50 -5.87
N VAL A 14 5.68 -3.92 -5.63
CA VAL A 14 5.84 -2.47 -5.80
C VAL A 14 5.85 -2.16 -7.28
N LEU A 15 5.12 -1.11 -7.68
CA LEU A 15 5.02 -0.70 -9.07
C LEU A 15 5.72 0.64 -9.26
N ILE A 16 6.58 0.71 -10.26
CA ILE A 16 7.14 1.97 -10.74
C ILE A 16 6.47 2.29 -12.07
N SER A 17 5.72 3.38 -12.11
CA SER A 17 5.16 3.93 -13.34
C SER A 17 6.12 4.99 -13.88
N ARG A 18 6.76 4.68 -15.00
CA ARG A 18 7.79 5.51 -15.63
C ARG A 18 7.25 6.13 -16.92
N GLN A 19 7.40 7.45 -17.05
CA GLN A 19 7.05 8.13 -18.29
C GLN A 19 8.05 7.75 -19.41
N VAL A 20 7.52 7.45 -20.60
CA VAL A 20 8.36 7.25 -21.79
C VAL A 20 8.78 8.63 -22.30
N VAL A 21 10.09 8.83 -22.49
CA VAL A 21 10.67 10.11 -22.92
C VAL A 21 10.00 10.60 -24.21
N GLY A 22 9.54 11.87 -24.20
CA GLY A 22 8.86 12.47 -25.35
C GLY A 22 7.43 11.97 -25.58
N SER A 23 6.85 11.21 -24.64
CA SER A 23 5.49 10.67 -24.75
C SER A 23 4.68 10.89 -23.47
N MET A 24 3.35 10.87 -23.62
CA MET A 24 2.40 10.78 -22.50
C MET A 24 2.20 9.34 -22.02
N LYS A 25 2.78 8.36 -22.72
CA LYS A 25 2.70 6.95 -22.35
C LYS A 25 3.58 6.65 -21.13
N LYS A 26 3.17 5.67 -20.34
CA LYS A 26 3.91 5.15 -19.19
C LYS A 26 4.23 3.69 -19.39
N THR A 27 5.34 3.24 -18.82
CA THR A 27 5.70 1.83 -18.68
C THR A 27 5.65 1.45 -17.21
N GLU A 28 5.29 0.21 -16.93
CA GLU A 28 5.18 -0.31 -15.57
C GLU A 28 6.32 -1.29 -15.31
N ILE A 29 7.01 -1.09 -14.19
CA ILE A 29 8.09 -1.94 -13.73
C ILE A 29 7.67 -2.52 -12.39
N LEU A 30 7.50 -3.85 -12.34
CA LEU A 30 7.19 -4.55 -11.10
C LEU A 30 8.48 -4.87 -10.36
N VAL A 31 8.52 -4.47 -9.08
CA VAL A 31 9.71 -4.55 -8.24
C VAL A 31 9.39 -5.33 -6.97
N ASN A 32 10.27 -6.28 -6.65
CA ASN A 32 10.22 -7.02 -5.41
C ASN A 32 11.29 -6.52 -4.43
N LEU A 33 10.90 -5.61 -3.54
CA LEU A 33 11.81 -5.05 -2.53
C LEU A 33 12.33 -6.11 -1.55
N LYS A 34 11.69 -7.27 -1.41
CA LYS A 34 12.19 -8.36 -0.55
C LYS A 34 13.46 -8.95 -1.13
N GLU A 35 13.51 -9.14 -2.45
CA GLU A 35 14.67 -9.72 -3.14
C GLU A 35 15.81 -8.70 -3.29
N ILE A 36 15.47 -7.42 -3.52
CA ILE A 36 16.44 -6.32 -3.48
C ILE A 36 17.13 -6.23 -2.10
N LYS A 37 16.35 -6.26 -1.00
CA LYS A 37 16.92 -6.23 0.37
C LYS A 37 17.86 -7.40 0.65
N LYS A 38 17.60 -8.56 0.04
CA LYS A 38 18.45 -9.76 0.14
C LYS A 38 19.64 -9.73 -0.83
N LYS A 39 19.75 -8.71 -1.69
CA LYS A 39 20.73 -8.60 -2.78
C LYS A 39 20.61 -9.72 -3.83
N ASN A 40 19.43 -10.29 -3.96
CA ASN A 40 19.13 -11.32 -4.96
C ASN A 40 18.61 -10.73 -6.28
N ASP A 41 18.28 -9.44 -6.28
CA ASP A 41 17.81 -8.71 -7.44
C ASP A 41 18.55 -7.37 -7.54
N GLY A 42 18.64 -6.82 -8.75
CA GLY A 42 19.32 -5.56 -9.00
C GLY A 42 18.54 -4.36 -8.48
N ASP A 43 19.25 -3.37 -7.94
CA ASP A 43 18.63 -2.09 -7.58
C ASP A 43 18.10 -1.39 -8.83
N VAL A 44 16.84 -0.94 -8.78
CA VAL A 44 16.25 -0.16 -9.87
C VAL A 44 16.67 1.29 -9.71
N MET A 45 17.42 1.81 -10.68
CA MET A 45 17.74 3.23 -10.75
C MET A 45 16.48 4.03 -11.12
N LEU A 46 16.08 4.95 -10.23
CA LEU A 46 14.94 5.82 -10.44
C LEU A 46 15.30 6.93 -11.45
N GLN A 47 14.30 7.31 -12.25
CA GLN A 47 14.38 8.40 -13.22
C GLN A 47 13.46 9.54 -12.80
N ALA A 48 13.70 10.72 -13.37
CA ALA A 48 12.83 11.86 -13.14
C ALA A 48 11.40 11.53 -13.58
N ASN A 49 10.42 11.95 -12.77
CA ASN A 49 8.98 11.70 -12.96
C ASN A 49 8.53 10.24 -12.78
N ASP A 50 9.37 9.37 -12.22
CA ASP A 50 8.91 8.05 -11.77
C ASP A 50 7.89 8.21 -10.64
N ILE A 51 6.78 7.46 -10.74
CA ILE A 51 5.77 7.34 -9.68
C ILE A 51 5.91 5.96 -9.05
N ILE A 52 6.05 5.92 -7.73
CA ILE A 52 6.21 4.68 -6.97
C ILE A 52 4.92 4.39 -6.22
N GLU A 53 4.27 3.29 -6.55
CA GLU A 53 3.10 2.78 -5.84
C GLU A 53 3.49 1.58 -4.99
N VAL A 54 3.22 1.69 -3.68
CA VAL A 54 3.39 0.59 -2.73
C VAL A 54 2.00 0.12 -2.31
N PRO A 55 1.53 -1.02 -2.82
CA PRO A 55 0.21 -1.50 -2.47
C PRO A 55 0.11 -1.76 -0.97
N GLY A 56 -0.96 -1.26 -0.36
CA GLY A 56 -1.27 -1.55 1.03
C GLY A 56 -1.57 -3.04 1.26
N PRO A 57 -1.82 -3.43 2.52
CA PRO A 57 -2.20 -4.80 2.83
C PRO A 57 -3.44 -5.19 2.01
N SER A 58 -3.36 -6.35 1.35
CA SER A 58 -4.47 -6.98 0.63
C SER A 58 -4.72 -8.39 1.19
N GLY A 59 -5.95 -8.87 1.06
CA GLY A 59 -6.38 -10.19 1.54
C GLY A 59 -7.54 -10.14 2.54
N GLY A 60 -8.19 -11.29 2.74
CA GLY A 60 -9.42 -11.41 3.53
C GLY A 60 -9.33 -10.89 4.97
N LYS A 61 -8.13 -10.89 5.58
CA LYS A 61 -7.94 -10.36 6.94
C LYS A 61 -8.17 -8.85 7.06
N LYS A 62 -7.79 -8.06 6.04
CA LYS A 62 -8.04 -6.60 6.04
C LYS A 62 -9.51 -6.32 5.78
N LEU A 63 -10.11 -7.03 4.82
CA LEU A 63 -11.56 -6.94 4.55
C LEU A 63 -12.39 -7.26 5.79
N LEU A 64 -12.08 -8.35 6.50
CA LEU A 64 -12.73 -8.70 7.75
C LEU A 64 -12.52 -7.62 8.82
N ARG A 65 -11.29 -7.10 8.98
CA ARG A 65 -11.01 -6.03 9.96
C ARG A 65 -11.77 -4.74 9.65
N ASP A 66 -11.91 -4.38 8.38
CA ASP A 66 -12.65 -3.19 7.96
C ASP A 66 -14.16 -3.37 8.16
N ILE A 67 -14.70 -4.57 7.94
CA ILE A 67 -16.09 -4.92 8.29
C ILE A 67 -16.30 -4.85 9.81
N PHE A 68 -15.44 -5.47 10.61
CA PHE A 68 -15.53 -5.44 12.07
C PHE A 68 -15.48 -4.01 12.65
N ARG A 69 -14.65 -3.12 12.10
CA ARG A 69 -14.59 -1.71 12.52
C ARG A 69 -15.87 -0.94 12.22
N THR A 70 -16.60 -1.33 11.18
CA THR A 70 -17.83 -0.65 10.76
C THR A 70 -19.04 -1.02 11.64
N ILE A 71 -19.04 -2.19 12.28
CA ILE A 71 -20.20 -2.70 13.04
C ILE A 71 -20.22 -2.25 14.52
N ILE A 72 -19.09 -1.83 15.09
CA ILE A 72 -18.99 -1.58 16.54
C ILE A 72 -19.63 -0.27 17.07
N PRO A 73 -19.83 0.84 16.32
CA PRO A 73 -20.33 2.08 16.93
C PRO A 73 -21.87 2.13 16.94
N SER A 74 -22.54 1.31 17.75
CA SER A 74 -23.99 1.47 17.98
C SER A 74 -24.54 1.02 19.35
N VAL A 75 -23.75 0.48 20.28
CA VAL A 75 -24.32 -0.16 21.50
C VAL A 75 -24.25 0.68 22.80
N THR A 76 -23.76 1.93 22.79
CA THR A 76 -23.55 2.71 24.05
C THR A 76 -24.41 3.97 24.21
N ARG A 77 -25.65 3.98 23.71
CA ARG A 77 -26.63 5.03 24.08
C ARG A 77 -27.97 4.43 24.55
N PHE A 78 -27.99 3.94 25.78
CA PHE A 78 -29.24 3.84 26.54
C PHE A 78 -29.40 5.11 27.39
N PRO A 79 -30.42 5.94 27.16
CA PRO A 79 -30.76 7.00 28.09
C PRO A 79 -31.37 6.36 29.36
N VAL A 80 -30.72 6.57 30.50
CA VAL A 80 -31.25 6.18 31.81
C VAL A 80 -32.34 7.19 32.19
N PRO A 81 -33.62 6.81 32.36
CA PRO A 81 -34.60 7.71 32.95
C PRO A 81 -34.26 7.88 34.43
N ILE A 82 -34.07 9.13 34.85
CA ILE A 82 -33.89 9.53 36.24
C ILE A 82 -35.28 9.47 36.91
N PRO A 83 -35.41 8.91 38.13
CA PRO A 83 -36.70 8.72 38.82
C PRO A 83 -37.44 10.01 39.17
#